data_AF-A0A3B8MMK0-F1
#
_entry.id   AF-A0A3B8MMK0-F1
#
_cell.length_a   1.000
_cell.length_b   1.000
_cell.length_c   1.000
_cell.angle_alpha   90.00
_cell.angle_beta   90.00
_cell.angle_gamma   90.00
#
_symmetry.space_group_name_H-M   'P 1'
#
loop_
_entity.id
_entity.type
_entity.pdbx_description
1 polymer ?
#
loop_
_entity_poly.entity_id
_entity_poly.type
_entity_poly.pdbx_seq_one_letter_code
_entity_poly.pdbx_strand_id
1 'polypeptide(L)'
;MRSFRSPNPLIDGRRPFNGSVADINPPGFVWHPIEGASRYELRVGSDPELESADTRSYSVEGRALWVSPDALERGAYYWAWRALGAGQDDVWSETFSFHVKEGTAELRIPSGETVVSRIGNGHPRHLLTESRLEAFREDCKRGSRAGEWRRLRNQARDRLAEDYIITEPPFLPDRKRESELWGKIRKEVTGGSNQMGQDAQLFALVYLVDGEQAFGEAAVKRLLEFTSWDVDGSTSTFHHNAPHMATINLCPRAYDWAYDLLSEGERQIVVAALGARGNQTMERFGRANYGVTGYDNHSGRLLGFLGECGIALAGEHEDVASWFDFILPSTVAMYPWWGGREGGWAQGVS
;
A
#
# COMPACT_ATOMS: atom_id res chain seq x y z
N MET A 1 29.47 15.84 -0.21
CA MET A 1 29.22 15.05 1.02
C MET A 1 27.99 15.50 1.81
N ARG A 2 27.86 16.77 2.24
CA ARG A 2 26.67 17.21 3.03
C ARG A 2 25.34 17.05 2.28
N SER A 3 25.33 17.24 0.95
CA SER A 3 24.15 17.13 0.09
C SER A 3 23.56 15.71 0.01
N PHE A 4 24.32 14.67 0.35
CA PHE A 4 23.89 13.27 0.26
C PHE A 4 23.37 12.70 1.59
N ARG A 5 23.28 13.52 2.63
CA ARG A 5 22.83 13.12 3.96
C ARG A 5 21.44 13.66 4.24
N SER A 6 20.68 12.91 5.03
CA SER A 6 19.41 13.41 5.57
C SER A 6 19.62 14.73 6.32
N PRO A 7 18.74 15.73 6.14
CA PRO A 7 18.76 16.97 6.92
C PRO A 7 18.53 16.72 8.42
N ASN A 8 17.88 15.61 8.77
CA ASN A 8 17.68 15.19 10.15
C ASN A 8 18.73 14.13 10.54
N PRO A 9 19.69 14.44 11.44
CA PRO A 9 20.75 13.51 11.80
C PRO A 9 20.27 12.27 12.56
N LEU A 10 19.02 12.27 13.05
CA LEU A 10 18.43 11.14 13.77
C LEU A 10 17.72 10.13 12.86
N ILE A 11 17.56 10.45 11.57
CA ILE A 11 16.85 9.59 10.61
C ILE A 11 17.70 9.41 9.37
N ASP A 12 18.32 8.24 9.24
CA ASP A 12 19.00 7.82 8.03
C ASP A 12 18.12 6.85 7.24
N GLY A 13 17.58 7.33 6.12
CA GLY A 13 16.76 6.54 5.19
C GLY A 13 17.59 5.70 4.22
N ARG A 14 18.93 5.80 4.24
CA ARG A 14 19.78 5.11 3.28
C ARG A 14 19.83 3.61 3.57
N ARG A 15 19.71 2.80 2.53
CA ARG A 15 19.69 1.33 2.60
C ARG A 15 20.51 0.74 1.44
N PRO A 16 21.20 -0.40 1.63
CA PRO A 16 21.53 -0.99 2.93
C PRO A 16 22.30 -0.01 3.83
N PHE A 17 22.15 -0.12 5.15
CA PHE A 17 22.90 0.74 6.07
C PHE A 17 24.41 0.48 5.96
N ASN A 18 25.23 1.50 6.17
CA ASN A 18 26.68 1.33 6.13
C ASN A 18 27.15 0.34 7.21
N GLY A 19 27.88 -0.69 6.79
CA GLY A 19 28.37 -1.78 7.64
C GLY A 19 27.32 -2.82 8.02
N SER A 20 26.12 -2.82 7.43
CA SER A 20 25.03 -3.73 7.83
C SER A 20 25.06 -5.08 7.11
N VAL A 21 24.13 -5.95 7.51
CA VAL A 21 23.75 -7.13 6.72
C VAL A 21 22.55 -6.75 5.87
N ALA A 22 22.49 -7.21 4.62
CA ALA A 22 21.30 -7.05 3.78
C ALA A 22 20.09 -7.75 4.43
N ASP A 23 18.94 -7.09 4.38
CA ASP A 23 17.68 -7.66 4.89
C ASP A 23 17.17 -8.76 3.96
N ILE A 24 17.26 -8.50 2.66
CA ILE A 24 16.76 -9.34 1.58
C ILE A 24 17.82 -9.41 0.47
N ASN A 25 17.81 -10.51 -0.28
CA ASN A 25 18.56 -10.70 -1.52
C ASN A 25 17.58 -11.02 -2.66
N PRO A 26 17.59 -10.33 -3.81
CA PRO A 26 18.38 -9.15 -4.16
C PRO A 26 18.22 -7.97 -3.19
N PRO A 27 19.28 -7.19 -2.93
CA PRO A 27 19.19 -6.04 -2.04
C PRO A 27 18.40 -4.89 -2.66
N GLY A 28 17.62 -4.21 -1.81
CA GLY A 28 17.04 -2.90 -2.09
C GLY A 28 17.98 -1.79 -1.65
N PHE A 29 18.09 -0.76 -2.49
CA PHE A 29 18.90 0.42 -2.29
C PHE A 29 18.00 1.64 -2.17
N VAL A 30 18.25 2.45 -1.15
CA VAL A 30 17.57 3.73 -0.92
C VAL A 30 18.63 4.76 -0.63
N TRP A 31 18.56 5.93 -1.26
CA TRP A 31 19.52 7.01 -1.06
C TRP A 31 18.83 8.36 -0.87
N HIS A 32 19.60 9.35 -0.42
CA HIS A 32 19.06 10.70 -0.30
C HIS A 32 18.92 11.33 -1.69
N PRO A 33 17.73 11.83 -2.06
CA PRO A 33 17.52 12.49 -3.34
C PRO A 33 18.26 13.83 -3.38
N ILE A 34 18.72 14.20 -4.57
CA ILE A 34 19.32 15.50 -4.86
C ILE A 34 18.29 16.32 -5.66
N GLU A 35 18.03 17.55 -5.21
CA GLU A 35 17.15 18.48 -5.91
C GLU A 35 17.67 18.77 -7.34
N GLY A 36 16.77 18.73 -8.32
CA GLY A 36 17.10 18.92 -9.74
C GLY A 36 17.71 17.70 -10.44
N ALA A 37 17.97 16.59 -9.74
CA ALA A 37 18.46 15.38 -10.39
C ALA A 37 17.41 14.77 -11.33
N SER A 38 17.79 14.50 -12.57
CA SER A 38 16.92 13.82 -13.55
C SER A 38 16.99 12.30 -13.43
N ARG A 39 18.16 11.78 -13.03
CA ARG A 39 18.44 10.36 -12.81
C ARG A 39 19.63 10.18 -11.88
N TYR A 40 19.88 8.94 -11.48
CA TYR A 40 21.02 8.54 -10.67
C TYR A 40 21.83 7.46 -11.38
N GLU A 41 23.11 7.40 -11.04
CA GLU A 41 23.96 6.25 -11.33
C GLU A 41 24.38 5.61 -10.00
N LEU A 42 24.16 4.31 -9.87
CA LEU A 42 24.57 3.51 -8.72
C LEU A 42 25.71 2.59 -9.14
N ARG A 43 26.75 2.50 -8.32
CA ARG A 43 27.79 1.48 -8.41
C ARG A 43 27.66 0.49 -7.28
N VAL A 44 27.76 -0.80 -7.60
CA VAL A 44 27.75 -1.90 -6.61
C VAL A 44 28.83 -2.91 -6.99
N GLY A 45 29.70 -3.24 -6.06
CA GLY A 45 30.83 -4.16 -6.30
C GLY A 45 31.39 -4.74 -5.01
N SER A 46 32.33 -5.67 -5.12
CA SER A 46 33.06 -6.25 -3.97
C SER A 46 34.35 -5.47 -3.62
N ASP A 47 34.70 -4.49 -4.44
CA ASP A 47 35.85 -3.61 -4.29
C ASP A 47 35.45 -2.33 -3.50
N PRO A 48 36.14 -2.01 -2.38
CA PRO A 48 35.90 -0.79 -1.61
C PRO A 48 35.99 0.51 -2.43
N GLU A 49 36.85 0.55 -3.45
CA GLU A 49 37.03 1.75 -4.29
C GLU A 49 36.03 1.82 -5.46
N LEU A 50 35.31 0.73 -5.74
CA LEU A 50 34.36 0.61 -6.85
C LEU A 50 34.99 0.92 -8.22
N GLU A 51 36.26 0.54 -8.39
CA GLU A 51 37.02 0.71 -9.64
C GLU A 51 37.31 -0.62 -10.34
N SER A 52 37.12 -1.74 -9.65
CA SER A 52 37.30 -3.08 -10.22
C SER A 52 36.38 -3.33 -11.42
N ALA A 53 36.84 -4.17 -12.35
CA ALA A 53 36.08 -4.54 -13.56
C ALA A 53 34.75 -5.25 -13.26
N ASP A 54 34.62 -5.87 -12.08
CA ASP A 54 33.41 -6.56 -11.64
C ASP A 54 32.39 -5.61 -10.98
N THR A 55 32.74 -4.34 -10.79
CA THR A 55 31.82 -3.31 -10.28
C THR A 55 30.75 -3.03 -11.32
N ARG A 56 29.49 -3.23 -10.93
CA ARG A 56 28.33 -2.99 -11.79
C ARG A 56 27.83 -1.57 -11.62
N SER A 57 27.48 -0.94 -12.73
CA SER A 57 26.85 0.39 -12.76
C SER A 57 25.42 0.28 -13.24
N TYR A 58 24.50 0.96 -12.55
CA TYR A 58 23.07 0.95 -12.84
C TYR A 58 22.57 2.37 -12.98
N SER A 59 21.76 2.64 -14.01
CA SER A 59 21.05 3.91 -14.13
C SER A 59 19.65 3.78 -13.57
N VAL A 60 19.26 4.71 -12.70
CA VAL A 60 17.93 4.72 -12.07
C VAL A 60 17.27 6.07 -12.29
N GLU A 61 16.04 6.04 -12.81
CA GLU A 61 15.20 7.20 -13.02
C GLU A 61 14.06 7.25 -11.99
N GLY A 62 13.52 8.44 -11.76
CA GLY A 62 12.42 8.64 -10.83
C GLY A 62 12.87 8.67 -9.36
N ARG A 63 12.43 7.68 -8.57
CA ARG A 63 12.62 7.67 -7.11
C ARG A 63 14.06 7.34 -6.74
N ALA A 64 14.53 7.89 -5.62
CA ALA A 64 15.81 7.52 -5.01
C ALA A 64 15.72 6.18 -4.25
N LEU A 65 15.15 5.17 -4.91
CA LEU A 65 14.90 3.81 -4.43
C LEU A 65 14.99 2.87 -5.63
N TRP A 66 15.73 1.78 -5.47
CA TRP A 66 15.90 0.77 -6.52
C TRP A 66 16.11 -0.61 -5.89
N VAL A 67 15.60 -1.66 -6.52
CA VAL A 67 15.85 -3.05 -6.10
C VAL A 67 16.70 -3.71 -7.18
N SER A 68 17.78 -4.38 -6.76
CA SER A 68 18.62 -5.11 -7.69
C SER A 68 17.82 -6.19 -8.42
N PRO A 69 17.94 -6.35 -9.75
CA PRO A 69 17.28 -7.43 -10.48
C PRO A 69 17.93 -8.79 -10.15
N ASP A 70 19.21 -8.76 -9.80
CA ASP A 70 20.03 -9.94 -9.56
C ASP A 70 20.31 -10.13 -8.08
N ALA A 71 20.22 -11.38 -7.64
CA ALA A 71 20.70 -11.78 -6.34
C ALA A 71 22.24 -11.68 -6.34
N LEU A 72 22.79 -11.22 -5.23
CA LEU A 72 24.22 -11.18 -5.02
C LEU A 72 24.69 -12.47 -4.34
N GLU A 73 25.91 -12.89 -4.64
CA GLU A 73 26.54 -14.00 -3.92
C GLU A 73 26.83 -13.61 -2.46
N ARG A 74 27.25 -14.58 -1.65
CA ARG A 74 27.65 -14.30 -0.26
C ARG A 74 28.96 -13.53 -0.26
N GLY A 75 29.03 -12.46 0.50
CA GLY A 75 30.24 -11.65 0.55
C GLY A 75 30.03 -10.24 1.11
N ALA A 76 31.13 -9.50 1.15
CA ALA A 76 31.12 -8.07 1.41
C ALA A 76 30.95 -7.32 0.09
N TYR A 77 30.08 -6.32 0.10
CA TYR A 77 29.79 -5.45 -1.02
C TYR A 77 29.87 -4.00 -0.59
N TYR A 78 30.15 -3.16 -1.58
CA TYR A 78 30.24 -1.72 -1.47
C TYR A 78 29.31 -1.10 -2.49
N TRP A 79 28.76 0.07 -2.15
CA TRP A 79 27.93 0.82 -3.08
C TRP A 79 28.06 2.32 -2.88
N ALA A 80 27.93 3.05 -3.98
CA ALA A 80 27.92 4.49 -4.02
C ALA A 80 26.97 4.96 -5.14
N TRP A 81 26.51 6.20 -5.06
CA TRP A 81 25.63 6.78 -6.06
C TRP A 81 26.05 8.21 -6.42
N ARG A 82 25.63 8.66 -7.60
CA ARG A 82 25.72 10.07 -8.00
C ARG A 82 24.42 10.53 -8.64
N ALA A 83 24.14 11.82 -8.51
CA ALA A 83 23.01 12.47 -9.14
C ALA A 83 23.44 13.06 -10.48
N LEU A 84 22.66 12.85 -11.53
CA LEU A 84 22.91 13.38 -12.87
C LEU A 84 21.84 14.43 -13.22
N GLY A 85 22.23 15.49 -13.93
CA GLY A 85 21.36 16.61 -14.28
C GLY A 85 21.17 17.65 -13.17
N ALA A 86 21.88 17.52 -12.04
CA ALA A 86 21.73 18.37 -10.87
C ALA A 86 22.87 19.41 -10.71
N GLY A 87 23.74 19.56 -11.71
CA GLY A 87 24.90 20.45 -11.64
C GLY A 87 26.03 19.92 -10.75
N GLN A 88 25.99 18.63 -10.39
CA GLN A 88 27.03 17.94 -9.61
C GLN A 88 27.26 16.51 -10.13
N ASP A 89 27.19 16.35 -11.45
CA ASP A 89 27.16 15.06 -12.16
C ASP A 89 28.43 14.21 -12.00
N ASP A 90 29.55 14.82 -11.63
CA ASP A 90 30.83 14.12 -11.38
C ASP A 90 31.07 13.85 -9.88
N VAL A 91 30.12 14.19 -9.01
CA VAL A 91 30.26 14.05 -7.55
C VAL A 91 29.58 12.78 -7.06
N TRP A 92 30.40 11.82 -6.60
CA TRP A 92 29.92 10.61 -5.93
C TRP A 92 29.56 10.84 -4.46
N SER A 93 28.66 10.00 -3.96
CA SER A 93 28.36 9.85 -2.53
C SER A 93 29.56 9.33 -1.74
N GLU A 94 29.41 9.24 -0.42
CA GLU A 94 30.30 8.37 0.36
C GLU A 94 30.03 6.89 0.00
N THR A 95 31.06 6.05 0.04
CA THR A 95 30.91 4.61 -0.20
C THR A 95 30.37 3.92 1.04
N PHE A 96 29.26 3.21 0.88
CA PHE A 96 28.66 2.38 1.91
C PHE A 96 29.11 0.93 1.73
N SER A 97 29.26 0.19 2.82
CA SER A 97 29.47 -1.26 2.80
C SER A 97 28.27 -2.03 3.36
N PHE A 98 28.08 -3.27 2.92
CA PHE A 98 27.13 -4.21 3.48
C PHE A 98 27.56 -5.66 3.21
N HIS A 99 26.88 -6.61 3.87
CA HIS A 99 27.15 -8.04 3.71
C HIS A 99 25.92 -8.81 3.27
N VAL A 100 26.12 -9.75 2.36
CA VAL A 100 25.16 -10.83 2.07
C VAL A 100 25.66 -12.08 2.78
N LYS A 101 24.86 -12.60 3.72
CA LYS A 101 25.23 -13.73 4.57
C LYS A 101 24.45 -14.99 4.20
N GLU A 102 24.92 -16.11 4.71
CA GLU A 102 24.09 -17.31 4.79
C GLU A 102 22.78 -17.02 5.53
N GLY A 103 21.65 -17.42 4.94
CA GLY A 103 20.33 -17.19 5.52
C GLY A 103 19.77 -15.78 5.29
N THR A 104 20.43 -14.90 4.54
CA THR A 104 19.75 -13.70 4.01
C THR A 104 18.56 -14.15 3.16
N ALA A 105 17.36 -13.66 3.49
CA ALA A 105 16.14 -14.11 2.85
C ALA A 105 16.16 -13.79 1.35
N GLU A 106 15.88 -14.78 0.50
CA GLU A 106 15.74 -14.55 -0.93
C GLU A 106 14.30 -14.16 -1.25
N LEU A 107 14.10 -12.92 -1.71
CA LEU A 107 12.78 -12.44 -2.14
C LEU A 107 12.92 -11.61 -3.42
N ARG A 108 12.55 -12.24 -4.53
CA ARG A 108 12.45 -11.58 -5.83
C ARG A 108 11.05 -11.03 -6.01
N ILE A 109 10.97 -9.78 -6.44
CA ILE A 109 9.69 -9.13 -6.74
C ILE A 109 9.41 -9.20 -8.25
N PRO A 110 8.18 -9.58 -8.65
CA PRO A 110 7.75 -9.48 -10.05
C PRO A 110 7.46 -8.01 -10.43
N SER A 111 7.35 -7.72 -11.72
CA SER A 111 6.73 -6.48 -12.19
C SER A 111 5.25 -6.45 -11.85
N GLY A 112 4.68 -5.25 -11.76
CA GLY A 112 3.25 -5.08 -11.54
C GLY A 112 2.39 -5.72 -12.62
N GLU A 113 2.82 -5.67 -13.89
CA GLU A 113 2.16 -6.40 -14.99
C GLU A 113 2.12 -7.91 -14.72
N THR A 114 3.22 -8.49 -14.25
CA THR A 114 3.29 -9.92 -13.90
C THR A 114 2.41 -10.24 -12.69
N VAL A 115 2.26 -9.32 -11.73
CA VAL A 115 1.32 -9.51 -10.61
C VAL A 115 -0.10 -9.56 -11.15
N VAL A 116 -0.52 -8.56 -11.92
CA VAL A 116 -1.87 -8.46 -12.49
C VAL A 116 -2.19 -9.70 -13.34
N SER A 117 -1.26 -10.13 -14.20
CA SER A 117 -1.47 -11.29 -15.07
C SER A 117 -1.65 -12.60 -14.30
N ARG A 118 -1.10 -12.72 -13.08
CA ARG A 118 -1.20 -13.93 -12.24
C ARG A 118 -2.46 -13.98 -11.38
N ILE A 119 -3.07 -12.84 -11.08
CA ILE A 119 -4.31 -12.78 -10.28
C ILE A 119 -5.49 -13.31 -11.10
N GLY A 120 -5.55 -12.98 -12.39
CA GLY A 120 -6.65 -13.35 -13.28
C GLY A 120 -7.91 -12.49 -13.09
N ASN A 121 -8.96 -12.84 -13.84
CA ASN A 121 -10.17 -12.01 -13.99
C ASN A 121 -11.38 -12.51 -13.17
N GLY A 122 -11.23 -13.61 -12.43
CA GLY A 122 -12.30 -14.20 -11.62
C GLY A 122 -12.46 -13.51 -10.27
N HIS A 123 -13.68 -13.55 -9.73
CA HIS A 123 -14.03 -13.10 -8.38
C HIS A 123 -14.67 -14.25 -7.59
N PRO A 124 -14.45 -14.35 -6.26
CA PRO A 124 -13.60 -13.49 -5.45
C PRO A 124 -12.10 -13.79 -5.67
N ARG A 125 -11.26 -12.78 -5.42
CA ARG A 125 -9.78 -12.89 -5.51
C ARG A 125 -9.07 -12.21 -4.35
N HIS A 126 -9.75 -11.35 -3.61
CA HIS A 126 -9.20 -10.62 -2.49
C HIS A 126 -9.42 -11.38 -1.17
N LEU A 127 -8.32 -11.79 -0.53
CA LEU A 127 -8.22 -12.65 0.68
C LEU A 127 -8.72 -14.10 0.49
N LEU A 128 -9.76 -14.31 -0.32
CA LEU A 128 -10.32 -15.60 -0.68
C LEU A 128 -10.42 -15.69 -2.19
N THR A 129 -9.75 -16.68 -2.79
CA THR A 129 -9.84 -16.96 -4.22
C THR A 129 -11.06 -17.83 -4.52
N GLU A 130 -11.61 -17.71 -5.72
CA GLU A 130 -12.70 -18.56 -6.22
C GLU A 130 -12.44 -20.05 -6.00
N SER A 131 -11.22 -20.51 -6.29
CA SER A 131 -10.79 -21.90 -6.09
C SER A 131 -10.85 -22.40 -4.64
N ARG A 132 -10.87 -21.49 -3.66
CA ARG A 132 -10.92 -21.80 -2.22
C ARG A 132 -12.31 -21.56 -1.63
N LEU A 133 -13.24 -20.97 -2.39
CA LEU A 133 -14.52 -20.49 -1.89
C LEU A 133 -15.40 -21.63 -1.36
N GLU A 134 -15.55 -22.73 -2.10
CA GLU A 134 -16.41 -23.85 -1.66
C GLU A 134 -15.89 -24.53 -0.39
N ALA A 135 -14.58 -24.75 -0.30
CA ALA A 135 -13.98 -25.29 0.93
C ALA A 135 -14.16 -24.35 2.12
N PHE A 136 -14.06 -23.04 1.88
CA PHE A 136 -14.30 -22.03 2.91
C PHE A 136 -15.78 -22.01 3.35
N ARG A 137 -16.73 -22.08 2.41
CA ARG A 137 -18.16 -22.19 2.68
C ARG A 137 -18.49 -23.39 3.54
N GLU A 138 -17.96 -24.57 3.21
CA GLU A 138 -18.20 -25.79 4.00
C GLU A 138 -17.61 -25.71 5.41
N ASP A 139 -16.39 -25.16 5.56
CA ASP A 139 -15.78 -25.02 6.90
C ASP A 139 -16.53 -23.97 7.77
N CYS A 140 -17.06 -22.91 7.17
CA CYS A 140 -17.96 -21.95 7.82
C CYS A 140 -19.31 -22.56 8.23
N LYS A 141 -19.84 -23.51 7.47
CA LYS A 141 -21.15 -24.11 7.75
C LYS A 141 -21.07 -25.28 8.72
N ARG A 142 -20.03 -26.11 8.61
CA ARG A 142 -19.95 -27.44 9.25
C ARG A 142 -18.60 -27.76 9.85
N GLY A 143 -17.57 -26.98 9.55
CA GLY A 143 -16.21 -27.26 9.99
C GLY A 143 -15.79 -26.47 11.23
N SER A 144 -14.48 -26.25 11.32
CA SER A 144 -13.83 -25.60 12.45
C SER A 144 -14.25 -24.15 12.66
N ARG A 145 -14.70 -23.47 11.59
CA ARG A 145 -15.15 -22.07 11.63
C ARG A 145 -16.63 -21.89 11.97
N ALA A 146 -17.42 -22.97 12.10
CA ALA A 146 -18.87 -22.85 12.26
C ALA A 146 -19.33 -22.08 13.52
N GLY A 147 -18.53 -22.06 14.58
CA GLY A 147 -18.78 -21.23 15.76
C GLY A 147 -18.63 -19.74 15.46
N GLU A 148 -17.46 -19.34 14.96
CA GLU A 148 -17.16 -17.95 14.61
C GLU A 148 -18.05 -17.43 13.48
N TRP A 149 -18.39 -18.28 12.51
CA TRP A 149 -19.28 -17.91 11.42
C TRP A 149 -20.67 -17.53 11.94
N ARG A 150 -21.26 -18.33 12.84
CA ARG A 150 -22.55 -17.97 13.47
C ARG A 150 -22.48 -16.66 14.24
N ARG A 151 -21.36 -16.38 14.92
CA ARG A 151 -21.15 -15.11 15.62
C ARG A 151 -21.12 -13.93 14.65
N LEU A 152 -20.34 -14.05 13.57
CA LEU A 152 -20.25 -13.02 12.53
C LEU A 152 -21.59 -12.79 11.83
N ARG A 153 -22.34 -13.86 11.51
CA ARG A 153 -23.67 -13.76 10.90
C ARG A 153 -24.69 -13.08 11.81
N ASN A 154 -24.68 -13.38 13.12
CA ASN A 154 -25.54 -12.69 14.07
C ASN A 154 -25.18 -11.19 14.18
N GLN A 155 -23.89 -10.87 14.26
CA GLN A 155 -23.43 -9.49 14.20
C GLN A 155 -23.91 -8.81 12.91
N ALA A 156 -23.79 -9.46 11.76
CA ALA A 156 -24.26 -8.92 10.50
C ALA A 156 -25.77 -8.64 10.53
N ARG A 157 -26.58 -9.53 11.10
CA ARG A 157 -28.03 -9.31 11.25
C ARG A 157 -28.35 -8.06 12.09
N ASP A 158 -27.65 -7.88 13.21
CA ASP A 158 -27.82 -6.71 14.07
C ASP A 158 -27.43 -5.43 13.33
N ARG A 159 -26.28 -5.45 12.65
CA ARG A 159 -25.80 -4.32 11.82
C ARG A 159 -26.74 -4.02 10.66
N LEU A 160 -27.32 -5.03 10.01
CA LEU A 160 -28.26 -4.87 8.91
C LEU A 160 -29.56 -4.21 9.40
N ALA A 161 -30.03 -4.57 10.59
CA ALA A 161 -31.21 -3.97 11.20
C ALA A 161 -31.02 -2.48 11.54
N GLU A 162 -29.79 -2.04 11.83
CA GLU A 162 -29.48 -0.62 12.00
C GLU A 162 -29.52 0.18 10.68
N ASP A 163 -29.37 -0.50 9.53
CA ASP A 163 -29.21 0.08 8.18
C ASP A 163 -28.33 1.34 8.13
N TYR A 164 -27.21 1.32 8.87
CA TYR A 164 -26.35 2.48 8.99
C TYR A 164 -25.68 2.83 7.66
N ILE A 165 -25.86 4.08 7.22
CA ILE A 165 -25.25 4.71 6.05
C ILE A 165 -24.99 6.17 6.37
N ILE A 166 -23.86 6.70 5.91
CA ILE A 166 -23.59 8.13 5.89
C ILE A 166 -23.42 8.58 4.44
N THR A 167 -23.87 9.79 4.14
CA THR A 167 -23.62 10.43 2.84
C THR A 167 -22.32 11.20 2.84
N GLU A 168 -21.90 11.68 1.66
CA GLU A 168 -20.69 12.49 1.56
C GLU A 168 -20.76 13.67 2.55
N PRO A 169 -19.79 13.78 3.47
CA PRO A 169 -19.81 14.83 4.48
C PRO A 169 -19.47 16.20 3.87
N PRO A 170 -19.83 17.30 4.54
CA PRO A 170 -19.33 18.61 4.17
C PRO A 170 -17.81 18.72 4.43
N PHE A 171 -17.16 19.72 3.82
CA PHE A 171 -15.79 20.06 4.15
C PHE A 171 -15.65 20.38 5.65
N LEU A 172 -14.62 19.81 6.28
CA LEU A 172 -14.17 20.22 7.61
C LEU A 172 -13.99 21.75 7.70
N PRO A 173 -14.51 22.40 8.76
CA PRO A 173 -14.38 23.84 8.96
C PRO A 173 -12.93 24.26 9.28
N ASP A 174 -12.67 25.56 9.40
CA ASP A 174 -11.35 26.04 9.78
C ASP A 174 -11.02 25.60 11.21
N ARG A 175 -9.99 24.75 11.35
CA ARG A 175 -9.60 24.17 12.64
C ARG A 175 -9.20 25.22 13.69
N LYS A 176 -8.64 26.36 13.28
CA LYS A 176 -8.20 27.42 14.19
C LYS A 176 -9.37 28.27 14.67
N ARG A 177 -10.36 28.50 13.81
CA ARG A 177 -11.55 29.31 14.13
C ARG A 177 -12.64 28.51 14.83
N GLU A 178 -12.81 27.25 14.46
CA GLU A 178 -13.96 26.42 14.84
C GLU A 178 -13.52 25.03 15.33
N SER A 179 -12.54 25.00 16.24
CA SER A 179 -11.90 23.76 16.72
C SER A 179 -12.87 22.69 17.24
N GLU A 180 -13.91 23.09 17.99
CA GLU A 180 -14.92 22.16 18.53
C GLU A 180 -15.78 21.53 17.43
N LEU A 181 -16.27 22.36 16.49
CA LEU A 181 -17.06 21.88 15.35
C LEU A 181 -16.19 21.00 14.43
N TRP A 182 -14.95 21.40 14.17
CA TRP A 182 -13.97 20.61 13.43
C TRP A 182 -13.78 19.23 14.07
N GLY A 183 -13.57 19.19 15.39
CA GLY A 183 -13.37 17.96 16.15
C GLY A 183 -14.59 17.04 16.10
N LYS A 184 -15.79 17.62 16.23
CA LYS A 184 -17.06 16.89 16.14
C LYS A 184 -17.25 16.26 14.76
N ILE A 185 -17.20 17.07 13.69
CA ILE A 185 -17.40 16.59 12.31
C ILE A 185 -16.33 15.54 11.97
N ARG A 186 -15.06 15.81 12.28
CA ARG A 186 -13.98 14.84 12.02
C ARG A 186 -14.25 13.50 12.69
N LYS A 187 -14.67 13.50 13.96
CA LYS A 187 -14.95 12.28 14.72
C LYS A 187 -16.13 11.51 14.13
N GLU A 188 -17.22 12.21 13.84
CA GLU A 188 -18.43 11.62 13.25
C GLU A 188 -18.15 11.01 11.89
N VAL A 189 -17.48 11.74 10.99
CA VAL A 189 -17.11 11.25 9.65
C VAL A 189 -16.14 10.08 9.73
N THR A 190 -15.10 10.16 10.58
CA THR A 190 -14.12 9.07 10.73
C THR A 190 -14.77 7.80 11.28
N GLY A 191 -15.64 7.94 12.28
CA GLY A 191 -16.38 6.82 12.85
C GLY A 191 -17.38 6.24 11.85
N GLY A 192 -18.16 7.11 11.21
CA GLY A 192 -19.21 6.72 10.26
C GLY A 192 -18.67 6.07 9.00
N SER A 193 -17.60 6.61 8.40
CA SER A 193 -16.99 6.00 7.22
C SER A 193 -16.37 4.63 7.55
N ASN A 194 -15.70 4.51 8.71
CA ASN A 194 -15.19 3.20 9.14
C ASN A 194 -16.34 2.21 9.37
N GLN A 195 -17.41 2.61 10.05
CA GLN A 195 -18.53 1.73 10.32
C GLN A 195 -19.25 1.30 9.04
N MET A 196 -19.56 2.23 8.14
CA MET A 196 -20.21 1.93 6.87
C MET A 196 -19.38 0.97 6.00
N GLY A 197 -18.05 1.16 5.96
CA GLY A 197 -17.15 0.25 5.23
C GLY A 197 -17.03 -1.13 5.89
N GLN A 198 -17.02 -1.19 7.23
CA GLN A 198 -17.04 -2.45 7.98
C GLN A 198 -18.32 -3.23 7.72
N ASP A 199 -19.46 -2.54 7.72
CA ASP A 199 -20.75 -3.13 7.39
C ASP A 199 -20.77 -3.64 5.94
N ALA A 200 -20.26 -2.86 4.99
CA ALA A 200 -20.19 -3.27 3.58
C ALA A 200 -19.41 -4.58 3.37
N GLN A 201 -18.20 -4.69 3.92
CA GLN A 201 -17.42 -5.94 3.80
C GLN A 201 -18.06 -7.11 4.56
N LEU A 202 -18.68 -6.85 5.72
CA LEU A 202 -19.31 -7.90 6.52
C LEU A 202 -20.53 -8.47 5.79
N PHE A 203 -21.36 -7.61 5.24
CA PHE A 203 -22.54 -8.01 4.49
C PHE A 203 -22.15 -8.74 3.20
N ALA A 204 -21.14 -8.24 2.48
CA ALA A 204 -20.62 -8.93 1.29
C ALA A 204 -20.07 -10.32 1.65
N LEU A 205 -19.39 -10.47 2.79
CA LEU A 205 -18.90 -11.78 3.25
C LEU A 205 -20.04 -12.74 3.59
N VAL A 206 -21.09 -12.27 4.27
CA VAL A 206 -22.28 -13.09 4.58
C VAL A 206 -22.97 -13.53 3.31
N TYR A 207 -23.16 -12.63 2.36
CA TYR A 207 -23.66 -12.97 1.03
C TYR A 207 -22.77 -14.01 0.33
N LEU A 208 -21.46 -13.79 0.31
CA LEU A 208 -20.51 -14.68 -0.34
C LEU A 208 -20.54 -16.11 0.24
N VAL A 209 -20.77 -16.27 1.54
CA VAL A 209 -20.76 -17.59 2.20
C VAL A 209 -22.14 -18.27 2.20
N ASP A 210 -23.20 -17.52 2.52
CA ASP A 210 -24.54 -18.05 2.77
C ASP A 210 -25.52 -17.81 1.62
N GLY A 211 -25.20 -16.93 0.66
CA GLY A 211 -26.04 -16.61 -0.49
C GLY A 211 -27.27 -15.75 -0.14
N GLU A 212 -27.27 -15.10 1.03
CA GLU A 212 -28.40 -14.31 1.51
C GLU A 212 -28.45 -12.94 0.80
N GLN A 213 -29.37 -12.82 -0.16
CA GLN A 213 -29.52 -11.65 -1.02
C GLN A 213 -29.61 -10.30 -0.28
N ALA A 214 -30.37 -10.24 0.82
CA ALA A 214 -30.53 -9.02 1.61
C ALA A 214 -29.20 -8.44 2.11
N PHE A 215 -28.22 -9.28 2.42
CA PHE A 215 -26.88 -8.82 2.80
C PHE A 215 -26.10 -8.33 1.58
N GLY A 216 -26.17 -9.05 0.47
CA GLY A 216 -25.47 -8.66 -0.75
C GLY A 216 -25.95 -7.30 -1.27
N GLU A 217 -27.26 -7.09 -1.36
CA GLU A 217 -27.87 -5.81 -1.73
C GLU A 217 -27.48 -4.68 -0.76
N ALA A 218 -27.46 -4.98 0.55
CA ALA A 218 -27.04 -4.01 1.56
C ALA A 218 -25.54 -3.64 1.47
N ALA A 219 -24.70 -4.59 1.04
CA ALA A 219 -23.29 -4.34 0.76
C ALA A 219 -23.13 -3.44 -0.47
N VAL A 220 -23.82 -3.77 -1.57
CA VAL A 220 -23.82 -2.99 -2.81
C VAL A 220 -24.31 -1.57 -2.56
N LYS A 221 -25.39 -1.38 -1.80
CA LYS A 221 -25.92 -0.05 -1.43
C LYS A 221 -24.85 0.84 -0.77
N ARG A 222 -24.07 0.29 0.16
CA ARG A 222 -23.00 1.02 0.87
C ARG A 222 -21.78 1.27 -0.01
N LEU A 223 -21.42 0.28 -0.83
CA LEU A 223 -20.35 0.42 -1.81
C LEU A 223 -20.66 1.55 -2.79
N LEU A 224 -21.86 1.56 -3.35
CA LEU A 224 -22.29 2.60 -4.29
C LEU A 224 -22.33 3.99 -3.66
N GLU A 225 -22.77 4.08 -2.40
CA GLU A 225 -22.68 5.33 -1.62
C GLU A 225 -21.24 5.84 -1.54
N PHE A 226 -20.26 5.01 -1.12
CA PHE A 226 -18.86 5.40 -1.09
C PHE A 226 -18.33 5.85 -2.46
N THR A 227 -18.73 5.17 -3.53
CA THR A 227 -18.25 5.48 -4.89
C THR A 227 -18.87 6.74 -5.47
N SER A 228 -19.94 7.26 -4.84
CA SER A 228 -20.56 8.53 -5.22
C SER A 228 -19.82 9.76 -4.67
N TRP A 229 -18.97 9.58 -3.66
CA TRP A 229 -18.28 10.68 -3.00
C TRP A 229 -17.19 11.27 -3.89
N ASP A 230 -17.14 12.60 -3.97
CA ASP A 230 -16.14 13.32 -4.75
C ASP A 230 -14.72 12.97 -4.30
N VAL A 231 -13.90 12.50 -5.25
CA VAL A 231 -12.52 12.07 -5.01
C VAL A 231 -11.68 13.25 -4.55
N ASP A 232 -11.91 14.43 -5.12
CA ASP A 232 -11.19 15.67 -4.78
C ASP A 232 -11.95 16.53 -3.76
N GLY A 233 -13.09 16.04 -3.30
CA GLY A 233 -13.98 16.69 -2.35
C GLY A 233 -13.53 16.59 -0.88
N SER A 234 -14.52 16.64 0.00
CA SER A 234 -14.33 16.67 1.46
C SER A 234 -13.69 15.39 2.01
N THR A 235 -13.78 14.30 1.26
CA THR A 235 -13.26 12.98 1.64
C THR A 235 -11.92 12.63 1.02
N SER A 236 -11.30 13.57 0.28
CA SER A 236 -9.98 13.40 -0.32
C SER A 236 -8.89 13.13 0.72
N THR A 237 -7.84 12.40 0.33
CA THR A 237 -6.69 12.11 1.21
C THR A 237 -5.97 13.38 1.69
N PHE A 238 -6.09 14.48 0.94
CA PHE A 238 -5.46 15.75 1.22
C PHE A 238 -6.27 16.63 2.17
N HIS A 239 -7.61 16.51 2.16
CA HIS A 239 -8.48 17.25 3.09
C HIS A 239 -8.75 16.46 4.37
N HIS A 240 -9.31 15.26 4.24
CA HIS A 240 -9.66 14.39 5.36
C HIS A 240 -9.30 12.94 5.04
N ASN A 241 -8.09 12.53 5.41
CA ASN A 241 -7.54 11.22 5.05
C ASN A 241 -8.29 10.00 5.67
N ALA A 242 -9.11 10.18 6.70
CA ALA A 242 -9.77 9.05 7.36
C ALA A 242 -10.87 8.39 6.51
N PRO A 243 -11.84 9.13 5.93
CA PRO A 243 -12.80 8.56 4.98
C PRO A 243 -12.11 7.96 3.75
N HIS A 244 -11.09 8.61 3.19
CA HIS A 244 -10.27 8.04 2.10
C HIS A 244 -9.70 6.65 2.46
N MET A 245 -9.07 6.52 3.63
CA MET A 245 -8.54 5.24 4.13
C MET A 245 -9.65 4.20 4.31
N ALA A 246 -10.85 4.59 4.78
CA ALA A 246 -11.97 3.67 4.91
C ALA A 246 -12.41 3.15 3.53
N THR A 247 -12.52 4.03 2.53
CA THR A 247 -12.87 3.67 1.15
C THR A 247 -11.86 2.67 0.57
N ILE A 248 -10.57 3.03 0.53
CA ILE A 248 -9.55 2.22 -0.15
C ILE A 248 -9.22 0.90 0.56
N ASN A 249 -9.48 0.79 1.87
CA ASN A 249 -9.24 -0.44 2.62
C ASN A 249 -10.45 -1.40 2.58
N LEU A 250 -11.67 -0.86 2.71
CA LEU A 250 -12.86 -1.68 3.00
C LEU A 250 -13.72 -1.93 1.77
N CYS A 251 -13.84 -0.94 0.86
CA CYS A 251 -14.66 -1.07 -0.34
C CYS A 251 -14.15 -2.14 -1.32
N PRO A 252 -12.83 -2.36 -1.52
CA PRO A 252 -12.36 -3.44 -2.38
C PRO A 252 -12.86 -4.82 -1.99
N ARG A 253 -13.03 -5.09 -0.68
CA ARG A 253 -13.59 -6.37 -0.19
C ARG A 253 -15.07 -6.50 -0.52
N ALA A 254 -15.84 -5.42 -0.31
CA ALA A 254 -17.25 -5.41 -0.66
C ALA A 254 -17.47 -5.58 -2.17
N TYR A 255 -16.65 -4.91 -2.99
CA TYR A 255 -16.66 -5.06 -4.44
C TYR A 255 -16.37 -6.50 -4.86
N ASP A 256 -15.28 -7.07 -4.35
CA ASP A 256 -14.83 -8.41 -4.72
C ASP A 256 -15.82 -9.51 -4.30
N TRP A 257 -16.43 -9.38 -3.12
CA TRP A 257 -17.28 -10.42 -2.54
C TRP A 257 -18.76 -10.33 -2.92
N ALA A 258 -19.23 -9.18 -3.41
CA ALA A 258 -20.58 -8.97 -3.94
C ALA A 258 -20.60 -8.69 -5.46
N TYR A 259 -19.51 -9.04 -6.15
CA TYR A 259 -19.26 -8.71 -7.56
C TYR A 259 -20.38 -9.13 -8.52
N ASP A 260 -20.97 -10.31 -8.27
CA ASP A 260 -22.01 -10.93 -9.08
C ASP A 260 -23.38 -10.26 -8.93
N LEU A 261 -23.60 -9.47 -7.88
CA LEU A 261 -24.83 -8.67 -7.70
C LEU A 261 -24.77 -7.30 -8.38
N LEU A 262 -23.57 -6.80 -8.66
CA LEU A 262 -23.40 -5.54 -9.37
C LEU A 262 -23.78 -5.74 -10.84
N SER A 263 -24.52 -4.79 -11.40
CA SER A 263 -24.66 -4.66 -12.85
C SER A 263 -23.32 -4.25 -13.48
N GLU A 264 -23.21 -4.39 -14.80
CA GLU A 264 -22.02 -3.95 -15.52
C GLU A 264 -21.75 -2.46 -15.35
N GLY A 265 -22.80 -1.62 -15.38
CA GLY A 265 -22.68 -0.18 -15.16
C GLY A 265 -22.23 0.16 -13.74
N GLU A 266 -22.77 -0.53 -12.73
CA GLU A 266 -22.33 -0.35 -11.34
C GLU A 266 -20.87 -0.79 -11.14
N ARG A 267 -20.44 -1.89 -11.77
CA ARG A 267 -19.02 -2.30 -11.75
C ARG A 267 -18.12 -1.20 -12.33
N GLN A 268 -18.49 -0.61 -13.47
CA GLN A 268 -17.72 0.49 -14.07
C GLN A 268 -17.62 1.71 -13.13
N ILE A 269 -18.71 2.06 -12.44
CA ILE A 269 -18.70 3.15 -11.45
C ILE A 269 -17.74 2.82 -10.30
N VAL A 270 -17.81 1.60 -9.76
CA VAL A 270 -16.95 1.19 -8.65
C VAL A 270 -15.48 1.18 -9.06
N VAL A 271 -15.15 0.59 -10.21
CA VAL A 271 -13.78 0.53 -10.75
C VAL A 271 -13.21 1.93 -10.95
N ALA A 272 -14.00 2.85 -11.54
CA ALA A 272 -13.56 4.23 -11.75
C ALA A 272 -13.31 4.96 -10.42
N ALA A 273 -14.23 4.85 -9.46
CA ALA A 273 -14.10 5.52 -8.17
C ALA A 273 -12.93 4.97 -7.32
N LEU A 274 -12.79 3.65 -7.22
CA LEU A 274 -11.67 3.03 -6.49
C LEU A 274 -10.34 3.25 -7.22
N GLY A 275 -10.35 3.24 -8.55
CA GLY A 275 -9.23 3.64 -9.41
C GLY A 275 -8.71 5.03 -9.09
N ALA A 276 -9.61 6.02 -9.11
CA ALA A 276 -9.29 7.40 -8.78
C ALA A 276 -8.76 7.56 -7.33
N ARG A 277 -9.33 6.85 -6.35
CA ARG A 277 -8.81 6.82 -4.97
C ARG A 277 -7.43 6.16 -4.89
N GLY A 278 -7.16 5.12 -5.67
CA GLY A 278 -5.85 4.50 -5.81
C GLY A 278 -4.80 5.47 -6.36
N ASN A 279 -5.15 6.19 -7.42
CA ASN A 279 -4.30 7.20 -8.02
C ASN A 279 -4.04 8.41 -7.10
N GLN A 280 -5.04 8.86 -6.34
CA GLN A 280 -4.85 9.90 -5.32
C GLN A 280 -3.91 9.42 -4.18
N THR A 281 -3.93 8.12 -3.88
CA THR A 281 -2.98 7.51 -2.93
C THR A 281 -1.56 7.50 -3.50
N MET A 282 -1.39 7.16 -4.78
CA MET A 282 -0.12 7.26 -5.47
C MET A 282 0.42 8.70 -5.51
N GLU A 283 -0.45 9.68 -5.76
CA GLU A 283 -0.08 11.09 -5.73
C GLU A 283 0.42 11.50 -4.34
N ARG A 284 -0.28 11.08 -3.27
CA ARG A 284 0.17 11.30 -1.89
C ARG A 284 1.58 10.75 -1.66
N PHE A 285 1.85 9.52 -2.13
CA PHE A 285 3.18 8.94 -2.01
C PHE A 285 4.24 9.74 -2.76
N GLY A 286 3.93 10.23 -3.97
CA GLY A 286 4.81 11.08 -4.75
C GLY A 286 5.12 12.40 -4.03
N ARG A 287 4.08 13.12 -3.58
CA ARG A 287 4.23 14.41 -2.85
C ARG A 287 5.05 14.28 -1.57
N ALA A 288 4.94 13.14 -0.87
CA ALA A 288 5.71 12.87 0.34
C ALA A 288 7.09 12.25 0.06
N ASN A 289 7.37 11.83 -1.17
CA ASN A 289 8.49 10.96 -1.50
C ASN A 289 8.58 9.76 -0.53
N TYR A 290 7.45 9.06 -0.41
CA TYR A 290 7.26 8.00 0.56
C TYR A 290 8.22 6.83 0.33
N GLY A 291 8.79 6.31 1.41
CA GLY A 291 9.78 5.24 1.38
C GLY A 291 11.20 5.70 1.07
N VAL A 292 11.42 7.02 0.93
CA VAL A 292 12.76 7.62 0.75
C VAL A 292 12.99 8.71 1.79
N THR A 293 12.20 9.79 1.75
CA THR A 293 12.25 10.88 2.73
C THR A 293 10.96 11.04 3.51
N GLY A 294 9.83 10.58 2.97
CA GLY A 294 8.54 10.56 3.64
C GLY A 294 8.25 9.23 4.34
N TYR A 295 7.70 9.31 5.55
CA TYR A 295 7.51 8.14 6.42
C TYR A 295 6.30 8.27 7.37
N ASP A 296 5.27 9.03 7.00
CA ASP A 296 4.10 9.16 7.86
C ASP A 296 3.34 7.83 8.03
N ASN A 297 2.81 7.62 9.24
CA ASN A 297 2.10 6.39 9.62
C ASN A 297 0.91 6.08 8.70
N HIS A 298 0.22 7.11 8.18
CA HIS A 298 -0.93 6.88 7.31
C HIS A 298 -0.49 6.36 5.95
N SER A 299 0.57 6.91 5.36
CA SER A 299 1.13 6.40 4.10
C SER A 299 1.63 4.95 4.25
N GLY A 300 2.19 4.58 5.40
CA GLY A 300 2.55 3.17 5.66
C GLY A 300 1.37 2.21 5.65
N ARG A 301 0.20 2.62 6.16
CA ARG A 301 -1.03 1.83 6.07
C ARG A 301 -1.59 1.80 4.65
N LEU A 302 -1.60 2.96 3.99
CA LEU A 302 -2.08 3.11 2.61
C LEU A 302 -1.30 2.24 1.62
N LEU A 303 -0.03 1.93 1.88
CA LEU A 303 0.76 1.04 1.03
C LEU A 303 0.10 -0.35 0.91
N GLY A 304 -0.33 -0.91 2.04
CA GLY A 304 -1.06 -2.18 2.08
C GLY A 304 -2.46 -2.06 1.51
N PHE A 305 -3.18 -0.98 1.85
CA PHE A 305 -4.55 -0.77 1.34
C PHE A 305 -4.60 -0.62 -0.18
N LEU A 306 -3.62 0.08 -0.77
CA LEU A 306 -3.50 0.20 -2.22
C LEU A 306 -3.21 -1.16 -2.88
N GLY A 307 -2.41 -2.02 -2.22
CA GLY A 307 -2.18 -3.38 -2.69
C GLY A 307 -3.45 -4.24 -2.67
N GLU A 308 -4.22 -4.18 -1.58
CA GLU A 308 -5.52 -4.85 -1.47
C GLU A 308 -6.51 -4.33 -2.54
N CYS A 309 -6.56 -3.02 -2.77
CA CYS A 309 -7.35 -2.40 -3.83
C CYS A 309 -6.90 -2.88 -5.23
N GLY A 310 -5.59 -2.89 -5.48
CA GLY A 310 -5.01 -3.37 -6.73
C GLY A 310 -5.33 -4.85 -7.00
N ILE A 311 -5.37 -5.70 -5.98
CA ILE A 311 -5.81 -7.10 -6.14
C ILE A 311 -7.28 -7.15 -6.59
N ALA A 312 -8.16 -6.37 -5.96
CA ALA A 312 -9.58 -6.36 -6.29
C ALA A 312 -9.89 -5.76 -7.67
N LEU A 313 -9.02 -4.88 -8.21
CA LEU A 313 -9.18 -4.23 -9.51
C LEU A 313 -8.25 -4.81 -10.61
N ALA A 314 -7.55 -5.91 -10.34
CA ALA A 314 -6.58 -6.48 -11.26
C ALA A 314 -7.22 -6.79 -12.63
N GLY A 315 -6.68 -6.18 -13.70
CA GLY A 315 -7.21 -6.37 -15.07
C GLY A 315 -8.45 -5.53 -15.39
N GLU A 316 -8.97 -4.74 -14.45
CA GLU A 316 -10.14 -3.87 -14.64
C GLU A 316 -9.78 -2.38 -14.65
N HIS A 317 -8.69 -1.98 -14.01
CA HIS A 317 -8.18 -0.61 -14.05
C HIS A 317 -6.73 -0.58 -14.54
N GLU A 318 -6.44 0.33 -15.48
CA GLU A 318 -5.16 0.35 -16.22
C GLU A 318 -3.94 0.65 -15.32
N ASP A 319 -4.12 1.48 -14.30
CA ASP A 319 -3.00 1.89 -13.44
C ASP A 319 -2.57 0.85 -12.39
N VAL A 320 -3.30 -0.25 -12.22
CA VAL A 320 -3.05 -1.23 -11.14
C VAL A 320 -1.63 -1.80 -11.19
N ALA A 321 -1.10 -2.06 -12.39
CA ALA A 321 0.27 -2.52 -12.55
C ALA A 321 1.28 -1.51 -11.96
N SER A 322 1.09 -0.22 -12.26
CA SER A 322 1.97 0.84 -11.74
C SER A 322 1.92 0.97 -10.22
N TRP A 323 0.77 0.65 -9.59
CA TRP A 323 0.65 0.62 -8.14
C TRP A 323 1.52 -0.47 -7.54
N PHE A 324 1.54 -1.67 -8.14
CA PHE A 324 2.42 -2.75 -7.70
C PHE A 324 3.90 -2.46 -7.95
N ASP A 325 4.25 -1.78 -9.05
CA ASP A 325 5.61 -1.31 -9.33
C ASP A 325 6.08 -0.26 -8.31
N PHE A 326 5.16 0.41 -7.61
CA PHE A 326 5.49 1.24 -6.45
C PHE A 326 5.55 0.44 -5.15
N ILE A 327 4.55 -0.41 -4.90
CA ILE A 327 4.37 -1.12 -3.63
C ILE A 327 5.49 -2.13 -3.38
N LEU A 328 5.81 -2.98 -4.36
CA LEU A 328 6.75 -4.08 -4.17
C LEU A 328 8.18 -3.60 -3.90
N PRO A 329 8.77 -2.67 -4.69
CA PRO A 329 10.10 -2.15 -4.38
C PRO A 329 10.14 -1.40 -3.05
N SER A 330 9.10 -0.61 -2.74
CA SER A 330 9.01 0.09 -1.46
C SER A 330 9.01 -0.89 -0.30
N THR A 331 8.31 -2.02 -0.44
CA THR A 331 8.21 -3.03 0.60
C THR A 331 9.57 -3.69 0.87
N VAL A 332 10.27 -4.09 -0.19
CA VAL A 332 11.55 -4.82 -0.06
C VAL A 332 12.71 -3.93 0.34
N ALA A 333 12.76 -2.69 -0.16
CA ALA A 333 13.90 -1.80 0.08
C ALA A 333 13.83 -1.06 1.42
N MET A 334 12.66 -0.96 2.04
CA MET A 334 12.42 -0.03 3.14
C MET A 334 11.44 -0.52 4.22
N TYR A 335 10.39 -1.25 3.87
CA TYR A 335 9.28 -1.48 4.79
C TYR A 335 9.59 -2.57 5.84
N PRO A 336 9.12 -2.42 7.09
CA PRO A 336 8.41 -1.26 7.64
C PRO A 336 9.35 -0.14 8.12
N TRP A 337 8.96 1.13 7.89
CA TRP A 337 9.78 2.28 8.31
C TRP A 337 9.99 2.38 9.84
N TRP A 338 9.01 1.92 10.61
CA TRP A 338 9.02 2.01 12.07
C TRP A 338 9.41 0.70 12.76
N GLY A 339 9.72 -0.34 11.99
CA GLY A 339 10.15 -1.63 12.53
C GLY A 339 11.60 -1.96 12.19
N GLY A 340 12.16 -2.92 12.92
CA GLY A 340 13.50 -3.46 12.68
C GLY A 340 13.50 -4.98 12.66
N ARG A 341 14.65 -5.59 12.32
CA ARG A 341 14.83 -7.06 12.28
C ARG A 341 14.56 -7.73 13.63
N GLU A 342 14.71 -6.97 14.70
CA GLU A 342 14.53 -7.33 16.09
C GLU A 342 13.05 -7.39 16.47
N GLY A 343 12.14 -6.96 15.57
CA GLY A 343 10.70 -7.01 15.76
C GLY A 343 10.10 -5.85 16.58
N GLY A 344 10.93 -4.92 17.05
CA GLY A 344 10.46 -3.72 17.75
C GLY A 344 9.74 -2.74 16.82
N TRP A 345 8.83 -1.93 17.38
CA TRP A 345 8.11 -0.86 16.66
C TRP A 345 8.33 0.49 17.34
N ALA A 346 8.98 1.43 16.64
CA ALA A 346 9.43 2.70 17.23
C ALA A 346 8.29 3.65 17.63
N GLN A 347 7.08 3.47 17.09
CA GLN A 347 5.90 4.25 17.49
C GLN A 347 5.23 3.69 18.76
N GLY A 348 5.72 2.58 19.31
CA GLY A 348 5.10 1.89 20.44
C GLY A 348 4.08 0.84 20.00
N VAL A 349 3.43 0.20 20.97
CA VAL A 349 2.45 -0.88 20.73
C VAL A 349 1.03 -0.38 20.42
N SER A 350 0.79 0.93 20.49
CA SER A 350 -0.55 1.56 20.35
C SER A 350 -0.52 2.93 19.71
#